data_AF-A0A259EL30-F1
#
_entry.id   AF-A0A259EL30-F1
#
_cell.length_a   1.000
_cell.length_b   1.000
_cell.length_c   1.000
_cell.angle_alpha   90.00
_cell.angle_beta   90.00
_cell.angle_gamma   90.00
#
_symmetry.space_group_name_H-M   'P 1'
#
loop_
_entity.id
_entity.type
_entity.pdbx_description
1 polymer ?
#
loop_
_entity_poly.entity_id
_entity_poly.type
_entity_poly.pdbx_seq_one_letter_code
_entity_poly.pdbx_strand_id
1 'polypeptide(L)'
;TIDVFNHGDMMRDFTYIDDIADGTVKVLDRIPQPNPDFDHNNPDPASSHAPYRIYNIGNHTPVQLMDFIGTIEAALGQTAKKNFLPMQDGDVQATYADVDELIRDTGFKPATTLEYGIGKWVEWYRGYKQLG
;
A
#
# COMPACT_ATOMS: atom_id res chain seq x y z
N THR A 1 3.21 25.15 -2.18
CA THR A 1 1.90 24.77 -1.63
C THR A 1 1.54 23.43 -2.21
N ILE A 2 1.02 22.51 -1.40
CA ILE A 2 0.47 21.23 -1.86
C ILE A 2 -1.05 21.25 -1.75
N ASP A 3 -1.74 20.55 -2.63
CA ASP A 3 -3.18 20.37 -2.56
C ASP A 3 -3.52 19.16 -1.69
N VAL A 4 -4.48 19.32 -0.79
CA VAL A 4 -4.95 18.29 0.15
C VAL A 4 -6.46 18.17 -0.01
N PHE A 5 -6.91 17.12 -0.69
CA PHE A 5 -8.32 16.87 -0.98
C PHE A 5 -9.06 16.35 0.26
N ASN A 6 -10.40 16.30 0.18
CA ASN A 6 -11.30 15.86 1.26
C ASN A 6 -10.96 16.51 2.61
N HIS A 7 -10.49 17.77 2.59
CA HIS A 7 -10.05 18.50 3.78
C HIS A 7 -8.98 17.79 4.66
N GLY A 8 -8.27 16.79 4.11
CA GLY A 8 -7.29 15.99 4.85
C GLY A 8 -7.86 14.73 5.51
N ASP A 9 -9.18 14.52 5.49
CA ASP A 9 -9.88 13.42 6.16
C ASP A 9 -9.87 12.11 5.35
N MET A 10 -8.88 11.95 4.47
CA MET A 10 -8.67 10.73 3.70
C MET A 10 -7.77 9.76 4.45
N MET A 11 -8.09 8.49 4.29
CA MET A 11 -7.27 7.37 4.73
C MET A 11 -6.74 6.61 3.52
N ARG A 12 -5.49 6.19 3.57
CA ARG A 12 -4.80 5.47 2.50
C ARG A 12 -3.95 4.35 3.06
N ASP A 13 -3.98 3.21 2.38
CA ASP A 13 -3.09 2.09 2.64
C ASP A 13 -1.75 2.34 1.93
N PHE A 14 -0.73 2.69 2.73
CA PHE A 14 0.63 2.87 2.26
C PHE A 14 1.45 1.64 2.60
N THR A 15 2.11 1.06 1.61
CA THR A 15 3.03 -0.06 1.76
C THR A 15 4.41 0.36 1.28
N TYR A 16 5.45 0.12 2.08
CA TYR A 16 6.81 0.46 1.69
C TYR A 16 7.30 -0.48 0.58
N ILE A 17 8.18 0.03 -0.29
CA ILE A 17 8.59 -0.68 -1.51
C ILE A 17 9.30 -2.01 -1.21
N ASP A 18 10.06 -2.10 -0.11
CA ASP A 18 10.73 -3.34 0.28
C ASP A 18 9.72 -4.42 0.69
N ASP A 19 8.61 -4.03 1.35
CA ASP A 19 7.53 -4.98 1.67
C ASP A 19 6.84 -5.47 0.39
N ILE A 20 6.58 -4.57 -0.58
CA ILE A 20 6.03 -4.97 -1.89
C ILE A 20 6.97 -5.93 -2.62
N ALA A 21 8.27 -5.66 -2.61
CA ALA A 21 9.28 -6.51 -3.23
C ALA A 21 9.35 -7.90 -2.56
N ASP A 22 9.35 -7.95 -1.23
CA ASP A 22 9.32 -9.19 -0.45
C ASP A 22 8.07 -10.02 -0.79
N GLY A 23 6.88 -9.41 -0.74
CA GLY A 23 5.63 -10.08 -1.10
C GLY A 23 5.64 -10.60 -2.54
N THR A 24 6.17 -9.83 -3.48
CA THR A 24 6.30 -10.25 -4.89
C THR A 24 7.22 -11.46 -5.03
N VAL A 25 8.41 -11.43 -4.42
CA VAL A 25 9.38 -12.53 -4.47
C VAL A 25 8.82 -13.79 -3.84
N LYS A 26 8.15 -13.67 -2.68
CA LYS A 26 7.53 -14.80 -1.98
C LYS A 26 6.48 -15.54 -2.82
N VAL A 27 5.76 -14.84 -3.69
CA VAL A 27 4.79 -15.47 -4.60
C VAL A 27 5.47 -16.26 -5.71
N LEU A 28 6.69 -15.88 -6.14
CA LEU A 28 7.41 -16.58 -7.22
C LEU A 28 7.73 -18.04 -6.88
N ASP A 29 7.98 -18.34 -5.61
CA ASP A 29 8.26 -19.70 -5.13
C ASP A 29 7.00 -20.56 -4.99
N ARG A 30 5.82 -20.01 -5.27
CA ARG A 30 4.53 -20.68 -5.08
C ARG A 30 3.76 -20.79 -6.40
N ILE A 31 3.93 -21.93 -7.06
CA ILE A 31 3.12 -22.28 -8.23
C ILE A 31 1.65 -22.45 -7.79
N PRO A 32 0.69 -21.71 -8.38
CA PRO A 32 -0.72 -21.84 -8.06
C PRO A 32 -1.19 -23.29 -8.23
N GLN A 33 -2.05 -23.76 -7.33
CA GLN A 33 -2.70 -25.06 -7.46
C GLN A 33 -4.15 -24.87 -7.91
N PRO A 34 -4.72 -25.83 -8.67
CA PRO A 34 -6.16 -25.91 -8.90
C PRO A 34 -6.95 -25.79 -7.61
N ASN A 35 -8.05 -25.04 -7.62
CA ASN A 35 -9.04 -25.07 -6.55
C ASN A 35 -10.03 -26.22 -6.81
N PRO A 36 -9.98 -27.34 -6.03
CA PRO A 36 -10.87 -28.47 -6.23
C PRO A 36 -12.33 -28.15 -5.88
N ASP A 37 -12.56 -27.11 -5.07
CA ASP A 37 -13.87 -26.68 -4.61
C ASP A 37 -14.42 -25.50 -5.46
N PHE A 38 -13.85 -25.28 -6.66
CA PHE A 38 -14.26 -24.18 -7.52
C PHE A 38 -15.70 -24.35 -8.03
N ASP A 39 -16.59 -23.42 -7.66
CA ASP A 39 -17.97 -23.38 -8.13
C ASP A 39 -18.08 -22.58 -9.43
N HIS A 40 -18.39 -23.25 -10.54
CA HIS A 40 -18.60 -22.60 -11.84
C HIS A 40 -19.83 -21.68 -11.88
N ASN A 41 -20.81 -21.88 -10.99
CA ASN A 41 -22.01 -21.04 -10.92
C ASN A 41 -21.81 -19.80 -10.05
N ASN A 42 -20.84 -19.82 -9.13
CA ASN A 42 -20.48 -18.71 -8.26
C ASN A 42 -18.95 -18.62 -8.12
N PRO A 43 -18.24 -18.18 -9.18
CA PRO A 43 -16.79 -18.23 -9.21
C PRO A 43 -16.19 -17.19 -8.26
N ASP A 44 -15.23 -17.62 -7.44
CA ASP A 44 -14.29 -16.70 -6.79
C ASP A 44 -13.34 -16.14 -7.85
N PRO A 45 -13.33 -14.82 -8.12
CA PRO A 45 -12.44 -14.22 -9.12
C PRO A 45 -10.96 -14.37 -8.77
N ALA A 46 -10.60 -14.70 -7.53
CA ALA A 46 -9.23 -14.93 -7.10
C ALA A 46 -8.78 -16.41 -7.20
N SER A 47 -9.66 -17.37 -7.55
CA SER A 47 -9.29 -18.77 -7.87
C SER A 47 -9.72 -19.24 -9.26
N SER A 48 -9.22 -20.42 -9.65
CA SER A 48 -9.85 -21.23 -10.68
C SER A 48 -9.73 -22.73 -10.41
N HIS A 49 -10.53 -23.53 -11.11
CA HIS A 49 -10.27 -24.97 -11.28
C HIS A 49 -8.95 -25.25 -12.02
N ALA A 50 -8.42 -24.27 -12.76
CA ALA A 50 -7.08 -24.29 -13.32
C ALA A 50 -6.04 -23.72 -12.32
N PRO A 51 -4.72 -23.97 -12.51
CA PRO A 51 -3.64 -23.38 -11.70
C PRO A 51 -3.58 -21.84 -11.80
N TYR A 52 -4.41 -21.14 -11.04
CA TYR A 52 -4.58 -19.69 -11.09
C TYR A 52 -4.92 -19.11 -9.73
N ARG A 53 -4.25 -18.00 -9.38
CA ARG A 53 -4.51 -17.22 -8.17
C ARG A 53 -4.29 -15.73 -8.41
N ILE A 54 -5.14 -14.90 -7.80
CA ILE A 54 -4.91 -13.46 -7.61
C ILE A 54 -4.72 -13.22 -6.11
N TYR A 55 -3.78 -12.35 -5.76
CA TYR A 55 -3.66 -11.83 -4.39
C TYR A 55 -3.68 -10.31 -4.42
N ASN A 56 -4.33 -9.69 -3.43
CA ASN A 56 -4.02 -8.31 -3.12
C ASN A 56 -2.69 -8.24 -2.35
N ILE A 57 -1.98 -7.14 -2.51
CA ILE A 57 -0.76 -6.83 -1.76
C ILE A 57 -0.87 -5.40 -1.21
N GLY A 58 -0.55 -5.22 0.06
CA GLY A 58 -0.74 -3.97 0.77
C GLY A 58 -0.40 -4.07 2.27
N ASN A 59 -0.64 -3.02 3.04
CA ASN A 59 -0.33 -2.93 4.47
C ASN A 59 -1.53 -3.30 5.36
N HIS A 60 -2.72 -3.46 4.77
CA HIS A 60 -3.99 -3.81 5.44
C HIS A 60 -4.52 -2.77 6.45
N THR A 61 -3.64 -1.90 6.94
CA THR A 61 -3.90 -0.88 7.93
C THR A 61 -3.86 0.49 7.26
N PRO A 62 -5.01 1.11 6.97
CA PRO A 62 -5.05 2.42 6.37
C PRO A 62 -4.58 3.50 7.37
N VAL A 63 -3.84 4.49 6.85
CA VAL A 63 -3.27 5.61 7.61
C VAL A 63 -3.92 6.92 7.16
N GLN A 64 -4.12 7.87 8.08
CA GLN A 64 -4.64 9.19 7.70
C GLN A 64 -3.63 9.94 6.83
N LEU A 65 -4.12 10.61 5.78
CA LEU A 65 -3.31 11.41 4.87
C LEU A 65 -2.53 12.50 5.62
N MET A 66 -3.13 13.09 6.65
CA MET A 66 -2.47 14.10 7.48
C MET A 66 -1.33 13.53 8.32
N ASP A 67 -1.43 12.29 8.80
CA ASP A 67 -0.33 11.61 9.51
C ASP A 67 0.84 11.34 8.55
N PHE A 68 0.54 10.93 7.32
CA PHE A 68 1.54 10.78 6.25
C PHE A 68 2.27 12.10 5.95
N ILE A 69 1.53 13.19 5.72
CA ILE A 69 2.10 14.50 5.46
C ILE A 69 2.93 14.98 6.67
N GLY A 70 2.40 14.86 7.88
CA GLY A 70 3.10 15.25 9.12
C GLY A 70 4.40 14.49 9.31
N THR A 71 4.44 13.21 8.95
CA THR A 71 5.66 12.39 9.01
C THR A 71 6.71 12.86 8.01
N ILE A 72 6.32 13.27 6.80
CA ILE A 72 7.23 13.91 5.83
C ILE A 72 7.76 15.23 6.38
N GLU A 73 6.89 16.08 6.94
CA GLU A 73 7.26 17.37 7.51
C GLU A 73 8.27 17.23 8.64
N ALA A 74 8.07 16.25 9.52
CA ALA A 74 8.99 15.91 10.60
C ALA A 74 10.35 15.43 10.08
N ALA A 75 10.36 14.52 9.09
CA ALA A 75 11.58 14.02 8.48
C ALA A 75 12.37 15.12 7.72
N LEU A 76 11.66 16.09 7.14
CA LEU A 76 12.27 17.23 6.44
C LEU A 76 12.65 18.39 7.36
N GLY A 77 12.05 18.48 8.54
CA GLY A 77 12.16 19.63 9.45
C GLY A 77 11.46 20.89 8.91
N GLN A 78 10.44 20.73 8.05
CA GLN A 78 9.76 21.83 7.37
C GLN A 78 8.27 21.55 7.25
N THR A 79 7.45 22.56 7.56
CA THR A 79 6.00 22.49 7.37
C THR A 79 5.62 22.89 5.95
N ALA A 80 4.85 22.04 5.27
CA ALA A 80 4.28 22.34 3.98
C ALA A 80 3.12 23.33 4.11
N LYS A 81 3.06 24.29 3.18
CA LYS A 81 1.86 25.11 2.96
C LYS A 81 0.80 24.24 2.26
N LYS A 82 -0.35 24.05 2.90
CA LYS A 82 -1.44 23.18 2.43
C LYS A 82 -2.58 24.01 1.86
N ASN A 83 -3.17 23.55 0.77
CA ASN A 83 -4.39 24.09 0.18
C ASN A 83 -5.48 23.01 0.29
N PHE A 84 -6.44 23.20 1.17
CA PHE A 84 -7.48 22.21 1.43
C PHE A 84 -8.61 22.34 0.42
N LEU A 85 -8.89 21.25 -0.28
CA LEU A 85 -9.90 21.16 -1.34
C LEU A 85 -11.00 20.17 -0.93
N PRO A 86 -12.23 20.33 -1.47
CA PRO A 86 -13.28 19.35 -1.29
C PRO A 86 -12.90 18.00 -1.91
N MET A 87 -13.62 16.95 -1.54
CA MET A 87 -13.47 15.61 -2.13
C MET A 87 -13.78 15.64 -3.63
N GLN A 88 -13.03 14.88 -4.42
CA GLN A 88 -13.29 14.79 -5.86
C GLN A 88 -14.32 13.70 -6.15
N ASP A 89 -15.09 13.88 -7.23
CA ASP A 89 -15.98 12.84 -7.72
C ASP A 89 -15.18 11.60 -8.11
N GLY A 90 -15.50 10.46 -7.50
CA GLY A 90 -14.78 9.20 -7.69
C GLY A 90 -13.71 8.90 -6.64
N ASP A 91 -13.41 9.84 -5.73
CA ASP A 91 -12.60 9.52 -4.55
C ASP A 91 -13.37 8.62 -3.58
N VAL A 92 -12.60 7.89 -2.77
CA VAL A 92 -13.10 7.11 -1.64
C VAL A 92 -12.38 7.55 -0.38
N GLN A 93 -13.13 7.64 0.72
CA GLN A 93 -12.61 8.17 1.98
C GLN A 93 -11.50 7.28 2.54
N ALA A 94 -11.68 5.96 2.48
CA ALA A 94 -10.71 4.98 2.95
C ALA A 94 -10.59 3.83 1.95
N THR A 95 -9.36 3.42 1.68
CA THR A 95 -9.04 2.19 0.93
C THR A 95 -8.02 1.39 1.72
N TYR A 96 -8.20 0.08 1.73
CA TYR A 96 -7.24 -0.86 2.28
C TYR A 96 -7.27 -2.16 1.47
N ALA A 97 -6.13 -2.85 1.44
CA ALA A 97 -6.02 -4.16 0.81
C ALA A 97 -6.35 -5.26 1.82
N ASP A 98 -7.30 -6.12 1.50
CA ASP A 98 -7.44 -7.40 2.19
C ASP A 98 -6.36 -8.36 1.66
N VAL A 99 -5.39 -8.68 2.51
CA VAL A 99 -4.18 -9.46 2.17
C VAL A 99 -4.15 -10.82 2.88
N ASP A 100 -5.25 -11.24 3.50
CA ASP A 100 -5.28 -12.45 4.33
C ASP A 100 -4.82 -13.70 3.58
N GLU A 101 -5.21 -13.81 2.30
CA GLU A 101 -4.79 -14.93 1.44
C GLU A 101 -3.28 -14.92 1.17
N LEU A 102 -2.71 -13.74 0.90
CA LEU A 102 -1.27 -13.59 0.65
C LEU A 102 -0.47 -13.95 1.91
N ILE A 103 -0.93 -13.50 3.08
CA ILE A 103 -0.34 -13.84 4.39
C ILE A 103 -0.40 -15.34 4.61
N ARG A 104 -1.59 -15.95 4.49
CA ARG A 104 -1.80 -17.40 4.69
C ARG A 104 -0.88 -18.23 3.79
N ASP A 105 -0.77 -17.85 2.53
CA ASP A 105 -0.15 -18.69 1.51
C ASP A 105 1.36 -18.46 1.37
N THR A 106 1.88 -17.31 1.80
CA THR A 106 3.30 -16.97 1.63
C THR A 106 4.03 -16.56 2.91
N GLY A 107 3.29 -16.36 4.00
CA GLY A 107 3.82 -15.73 5.21
C GLY A 107 4.30 -14.30 4.97
N PHE A 108 3.79 -13.63 3.92
CA PHE A 108 3.97 -12.19 3.73
C PHE A 108 3.50 -11.45 4.98
N LYS A 109 4.25 -10.43 5.39
CA LYS A 109 3.83 -9.54 6.47
C LYS A 109 4.50 -8.19 6.26
N PRO A 110 3.76 -7.15 5.86
CA PRO A 110 4.30 -5.81 5.80
C PRO A 110 4.66 -5.38 7.23
N ALA A 111 5.88 -4.92 7.43
CA ALA A 111 6.38 -4.59 8.77
C ALA A 111 6.92 -3.16 8.85
N THR A 112 7.00 -2.44 7.72
CA THR A 112 7.57 -1.11 7.69
C THR A 112 6.60 -0.08 8.25
N THR A 113 6.98 0.53 9.38
CA THR A 113 6.28 1.70 9.92
C THR A 113 6.41 2.90 8.99
N LEU A 114 5.42 3.78 9.04
CA LEU A 114 5.38 4.99 8.22
C LEU A 114 6.61 5.90 8.44
N GLU A 115 7.02 6.07 9.69
CA GLU A 115 8.16 6.90 10.10
C GLU A 115 9.47 6.37 9.52
N TYR A 116 9.68 5.06 9.60
CA TYR A 116 10.85 4.42 9.01
C TYR A 116 10.86 4.55 7.49
N GLY A 117 9.77 4.18 6.82
CA GLY A 117 9.69 4.19 5.36
C GLY A 117 9.87 5.59 4.77
N ILE A 118 9.20 6.59 5.35
CA ILE A 118 9.36 8.00 4.94
C ILE A 118 10.76 8.51 5.26
N GLY A 119 11.33 8.18 6.43
CA GLY A 119 12.68 8.56 6.78
C GLY A 119 13.71 8.06 5.76
N LYS A 120 13.60 6.78 5.36
CA LYS A 120 14.43 6.18 4.32
C LYS A 120 14.24 6.83 2.96
N TRP A 121 12.99 7.12 2.59
CA TRP A 121 12.71 7.82 1.35
C TRP A 121 13.30 9.24 1.31
N VAL A 122 13.20 10.01 2.41
CA VAL A 122 13.79 11.36 2.51
C VAL A 122 15.32 11.30 2.40
N GLU A 123 15.95 10.35 3.07
CA GLU A 123 17.40 10.09 2.98
C GLU A 123 17.82 9.85 1.53
N TRP A 124 17.14 8.91 0.86
CA TRP A 124 17.36 8.60 -0.55
C TRP A 124 17.15 9.81 -1.46
N TYR A 125 16.04 10.54 -1.30
CA TYR A 125 15.69 11.68 -2.15
C TYR A 125 16.71 12.82 -2.04
N ARG A 126 17.18 13.12 -0.82
CA ARG A 126 18.24 14.12 -0.59
C ARG A 126 19.55 13.70 -1.25
N GLY A 127 19.94 12.44 -1.11
CA GLY A 127 21.14 11.91 -1.76
C GLY A 127 21.04 11.99 -3.28
N TYR A 128 19.91 11.55 -3.86
CA TYR A 128 19.64 11.64 -5.29
C TYR A 128 19.71 13.08 -5.82
N LYS A 129 19.16 14.05 -5.08
CA LYS A 129 19.20 15.48 -5.44
C LYS A 129 20.59 16.10 -5.38
N GLN A 130 21.50 15.58 -4.58
CA GLN A 130 22.89 16.08 -4.51
C GLN A 130 23.78 15.52 -5.64
N LEU A 131 23.33 14.47 -6.32
CA LEU A 131 24.03 13.83 -7.44
C LEU A 131 23.69 14.43 -8.81
N GLY A 132 22.73 15.36 -8.89
CA GLY A 132 22.31 16.05 -10.11
C GLY A 132 22.43 17.56 -9.99
#